data_AF-A0A7W0VZX2-F1
#
_entry.id   AF-A0A7W0VZX2-F1
#
_cell.length_a   1.000
_cell.length_b   1.000
_cell.length_c   1.000
_cell.angle_alpha   90.00
_cell.angle_beta   90.00
_cell.angle_gamma   90.00
#
_symmetry.space_group_name_H-M   'P 1'
#
loop_
_entity.id
_entity.type
_entity.pdbx_description
1 polymer ?
#
loop_
_entity_poly.entity_id
_entity_poly.type
_entity_poly.pdbx_seq_one_letter_code
_entity_poly.pdbx_strand_id
1 'polypeptide(L)' 'IETGKNADIVLWSANPFSVYSRPEKVWVDGALLYDRNDRAEQWRTDFELGFVPFTRN' A
#
# COMPACT_ATOMS: atom_id res chain seq x y z
N ILE A 1 -16.49 6.50 9.62
CA ILE A 1 -16.43 5.09 10.08
C ILE A 1 -17.73 4.84 10.83
N GLU A 2 -18.52 3.88 10.36
CA GLU A 2 -19.85 3.61 10.89
C GLU A 2 -20.03 2.10 11.02
N THR A 3 -20.75 1.68 12.05
CA THR A 3 -21.03 0.26 12.31
C THR A 3 -21.87 -0.34 11.18
N GLY A 4 -21.54 -1.57 10.77
CA GLY A 4 -22.25 -2.30 9.72
C GLY A 4 -21.82 -1.97 8.28
N LYS A 5 -20.77 -1.17 8.11
CA LYS A 5 -20.09 -0.95 6.82
C LYS A 5 -18.87 -1.87 6.66
N ASN A 6 -18.38 -1.99 5.44
CA ASN A 6 -17.13 -2.68 5.16
C ASN A 6 -15.97 -2.02 5.93
N ALA A 7 -15.04 -2.86 6.37
CA ALA A 7 -13.89 -2.44 7.15
C ALA A 7 -12.72 -2.00 6.24
N ASP A 8 -13.01 -1.06 5.33
CA ASP A 8 -12.03 -0.47 4.42
C ASP A 8 -11.48 0.82 5.05
N ILE A 9 -10.23 0.77 5.49
CA ILE A 9 -9.63 1.83 6.30
C ILE A 9 -8.20 2.10 5.84
N VAL A 10 -7.85 3.39 5.77
CA VAL A 10 -6.46 3.83 5.59
C VAL A 10 -6.04 4.61 6.83
N LEU A 11 -4.97 4.16 7.47
CA LEU A 11 -4.27 4.94 8.48
C LEU A 11 -3.23 5.82 7.81
N TRP A 12 -3.28 7.12 8.05
CA TRP A 12 -2.37 8.11 7.49
C TRP A 12 -1.37 8.60 8.54
N SER A 13 -0.14 8.90 8.11
CA SER A 13 0.90 9.43 8.98
C SER A 13 0.64 10.86 9.47
N ALA A 14 -0.26 11.58 8.79
CA ALA A 14 -0.68 12.94 9.11
C ALA A 14 -2.02 13.24 8.40
N ASN A 15 -2.45 14.51 8.40
CA ASN A 15 -3.67 14.93 7.70
C ASN A 15 -3.63 14.49 6.22
N PRO A 16 -4.64 13.75 5.71
CA PRO A 16 -4.59 13.16 4.38
C PRO A 16 -4.56 14.18 3.23
N PHE A 17 -4.87 15.45 3.48
CA PHE A 17 -4.78 16.51 2.45
C PHE A 17 -3.41 17.19 2.38
N SER A 18 -2.45 16.80 3.23
CA SER A 18 -1.06 17.20 3.04
C SER A 18 -0.38 16.31 2.00
N VAL A 19 0.37 16.92 1.09
CA VAL A 19 1.18 16.21 0.07
C VAL A 19 2.31 15.38 0.68
N TYR A 20 2.68 15.64 1.94
CA TYR A 20 3.69 14.87 2.65
C TYR A 20 3.12 13.65 3.38
N SER A 21 1.80 13.55 3.48
CA SER A 21 1.14 12.43 4.16
C SER A 21 1.31 11.16 3.33
N ARG A 22 1.61 10.07 4.03
CA ARG A 22 1.67 8.73 3.44
C ARG A 22 0.76 7.78 4.19
N PRO A 23 0.20 6.77 3.52
CA PRO A 23 -0.47 5.68 4.22
C PRO A 23 0.55 4.93 5.08
N GLU A 24 0.20 4.67 6.33
CA GLU A 24 0.95 3.80 7.23
C GLU A 24 0.45 2.36 7.12
N LYS A 25 -0.87 2.18 7.13
CA LYS A 25 -1.53 0.88 7.00
C LYS A 25 -2.81 0.99 6.19
N VAL A 26 -3.11 -0.07 5.44
CA VAL A 26 -4.35 -0.18 4.65
C VAL A 26 -5.01 -1.50 4.95
N TRP A 27 -6.29 -1.44 5.30
CA TRP A 27 -7.17 -2.60 5.45
C TRP A 27 -8.24 -2.58 4.37
N VAL A 28 -8.51 -3.76 3.81
CA VAL A 28 -9.61 -4.00 2.87
C VAL A 28 -10.39 -5.20 3.38
N ASP A 29 -11.71 -5.04 3.51
CA ASP A 29 -12.61 -6.04 4.12
C ASP A 29 -12.10 -6.54 5.50
N GLY A 30 -11.35 -5.69 6.22
CA GLY A 30 -10.78 -6.01 7.54
C GLY A 30 -9.43 -6.74 7.52
N ALA A 31 -8.93 -7.18 6.36
CA ALA A 31 -7.60 -7.76 6.23
C ALA A 31 -6.54 -6.65 6.03
N LEU A 32 -5.41 -6.74 6.75
CA LEU A 32 -4.27 -5.84 6.54
C LEU A 32 -3.57 -6.23 5.24
N LEU A 33 -3.53 -5.33 4.26
CA LEU A 33 -2.93 -5.59 2.94
C LEU A 33 -1.73 -4.69 2.63
N TYR A 34 -1.49 -3.69 3.47
CA TYR A 34 -0.32 -2.84 3.35
C TYR A 34 0.11 -2.41 4.75
N ASP A 35 1.38 -2.61 5.07
CA ASP A 35 2.05 -1.99 6.21
C ASP A 35 3.35 -1.33 5.72
N ARG A 36 3.49 -0.04 5.96
CA ARG A 36 4.67 0.73 5.55
C ARG A 36 5.96 0.25 6.22
N ASN A 37 5.85 -0.41 7.38
CA ASN A 37 6.99 -0.94 8.12
C ASN A 37 7.24 -2.44 7.86
N ASP A 38 6.34 -3.12 7.14
CA ASP A 38 6.52 -4.51 6.73
C ASP A 38 6.69 -4.61 5.21
N ARG A 39 7.89 -4.98 4.77
CA ARG A 39 8.19 -5.14 3.34
C ARG A 39 7.51 -6.34 2.71
N ALA A 40 7.10 -7.35 3.50
CA ALA A 40 6.39 -8.52 2.97
C ALA A 40 4.95 -8.17 2.59
N GLU A 41 4.32 -7.25 3.33
CA GLU A 41 2.97 -6.72 3.06
C GLU A 41 2.97 -5.55 2.06
N GLN A 42 4.14 -5.17 1.53
CA GLN A 42 4.23 -4.16 0.48
C GLN A 42 4.19 -4.83 -0.88
N TRP A 43 2.99 -4.88 -1.48
CA TRP A 43 2.85 -5.37 -2.84
C TRP A 43 3.67 -4.51 -3.80
N ARG A 44 4.66 -5.15 -4.42
CA ARG A 44 5.49 -4.54 -5.44
C ARG A 44 4.74 -4.68 -6.76
N THR A 45 4.30 -3.57 -7.33
CA THR A 45 3.97 -3.57 -8.74
C THR A 45 5.27 -3.72 -9.52
N ASP A 46 5.41 -4.89 -10.12
CA ASP A 46 6.15 -5.04 -11.36
C ASP A 46 5.45 -4.16 -12.41
N PHE A 47 5.97 -2.96 -12.62
CA PHE A 47 5.68 -2.21 -13.83
C PHE A 47 6.80 -2.53 -14.82
N GLU A 48 6.72 -3.66 -15.52
CA GLU A 48 7.57 -3.92 -16.69
C GLU A 48 7.26 -2.88 -17.78
N LEU A 49 7.91 -1.72 -17.73
CA LEU A 49 8.14 -0.92 -18.93
C LEU A 49 9.20 -1.69 -19.73
N GLY A 50 8.74 -2.61 -20.57
CA GLY A 50 9.54 -3.64 -21.22
C GLY A 50 10.92 -3.16 -21.69
N PHE A 51 11.95 -3.48 -20.91
CA PHE A 51 13.28 -3.90 -21.37
C PHE A 51 14.10 -4.34 -20.15
N VAL A 52 14.14 -5.64 -19.89
CA VAL A 52 15.23 -6.22 -19.09
C VAL A 52 16.33 -6.58 -20.08
N PRO A 53 17.46 -5.86 -20.15
CA PRO A 53 18.57 -6.30 -20.98
C PRO A 53 19.03 -7.67 -20.47
N PHE A 54 19.05 -8.65 -21.38
CA PHE A 54 19.54 -9.99 -21.10
C PHE A 54 21.02 -9.89 -20.70
N THR A 55 21.30 -9.98 -19.40
CA THR A 55 22.69 -10.12 -18.95
C THR A 55 23.10 -11.55 -19.24
N ARG A 56 23.94 -11.75 -20.28
CA ARG A 56 24.66 -13.00 -20.48
C ARG A 56 25.85 -13.05 -19.53
N ASN A 57 25.83 -14.12 -18.72
CA ASN A 57 26.92 -14.77 -17.98
C ASN A 57 27.82 -13.89 -17.11
#